data_AF-A0A8T5RUX4-F1
#
_entry.id   AF-A0A8T5RUX4-F1
#
_cell.length_a   1.000
_cell.length_b   1.000
_cell.length_c   1.000
_cell.angle_alpha   90.00
_cell.angle_beta   90.00
_cell.angle_gamma   90.00
#
_symmetry.space_group_name_H-M   'P 1'
#
loop_
_entity.id
_entity.type
_entity.pdbx_description
1 polymer ?
#
loop_
_entity_poly.entity_id
_entity_poly.type
_entity_poly.pdbx_seq_one_letter_code
_entity_poly.pdbx_strand_id
1 'polypeptide(L)' 'MSVKQIQEEILKLKKKTSSTILAHYYQPLEIQEIADHLGDSLGL' A
#
# COMPACT_ATOMS: atom_id res chain seq x y z
N MET A 1 10.13 -3.31 -15.11
CA MET A 1 10.19 -3.50 -13.65
C MET A 1 9.10 -4.48 -13.27
N SER A 2 9.38 -5.42 -12.36
CA SER A 2 8.33 -6.30 -11.81
C SER A 2 7.50 -5.55 -10.76
N VAL A 3 6.30 -6.04 -10.48
CA VAL A 3 5.44 -5.52 -9.40
C VAL A 3 6.21 -5.43 -8.08
N LYS A 4 6.97 -6.49 -7.75
CA LYS A 4 7.77 -6.54 -6.52
C LYS A 4 8.82 -5.43 -6.44
N GLN A 5 9.48 -5.11 -7.55
CA GLN A 5 10.45 -4.00 -7.59
C GLN A 5 9.76 -2.66 -7.30
N ILE A 6 8.57 -2.44 -7.86
CA ILE A 6 7.79 -1.21 -7.63
C ILE A 6 7.32 -1.12 -6.17
N GLN A 7 6.81 -2.22 -5.61
CA GLN A 7 6.42 -2.30 -4.20
C GLN A 7 7.59 -1.96 -3.27
N GLU A 8 8.78 -2.49 -3.53
CA GLU A 8 9.98 -2.19 -2.74
C GLU A 8 10.37 -0.69 -2.79
N GLU A 9 10.25 -0.04 -3.95
CA GLU A 9 10.48 1.40 -4.07
C GLU A 9 9.45 2.22 -3.29
N ILE A 10 8.17 1.85 -3.39
CA ILE A 10 7.09 2.51 -2.64
C ILE A 10 7.33 2.38 -1.12
N LEU A 11 7.71 1.19 -0.64
CA LEU A 11 8.01 0.97 0.78
C LEU A 11 9.24 1.76 1.26
N LYS A 12 10.27 1.93 0.41
CA LYS A 12 11.42 2.80 0.73
C LYS A 12 11.00 4.26 0.85
N LEU A 13 10.17 4.75 -0.07
CA LEU A 13 9.65 6.12 -0.05
C LEU A 13 8.79 6.36 1.17
N LYS A 14 7.85 5.47 1.46
CA LYS A 14 7.00 5.49 2.66
C LYS A 14 7.80 5.67 3.95
N LYS A 15 8.89 4.90 4.11
CA LYS A 15 9.80 5.04 5.26
C LYS A 15 10.51 6.40 5.29
N LYS A 16 10.95 6.90 4.13
CA LYS A 16 11.61 8.19 4.02
C LYS A 16 10.67 9.36 4.35
N THR A 17 9.40 9.25 4.00
CA THR A 17 8.40 10.31 4.18
C THR A 17 7.54 10.14 5.43
N SER A 18 7.72 9.04 6.19
CA SER A 18 6.87 8.68 7.33
C SER A 18 5.38 8.71 6.98
N SER A 19 5.04 8.21 5.79
CA SER A 19 3.66 8.19 5.30
C SER A 19 2.97 6.88 5.63
N THR A 20 1.63 6.93 5.71
CA THR A 20 0.76 5.76 5.89
C THR A 20 0.05 5.48 4.57
N ILE A 21 -0.09 4.20 4.21
CA ILE A 21 -0.84 3.75 3.04
C ILE A 21 -2.16 3.14 3.50
N LEU A 22 -3.28 3.75 3.14
CA LEU A 22 -4.63 3.21 3.34
C LEU A 22 -5.13 2.65 2.01
N ALA A 23 -5.67 1.43 2.00
CA ALA A 23 -6.23 0.85 0.78
C ALA A 23 -7.61 0.23 1.02
N HIS A 24 -8.50 0.39 0.05
CA HIS A 24 -9.81 -0.25 0.06
C HIS A 24 -9.70 -1.73 -0.34
N TYR A 25 -10.55 -2.59 0.21
CA TYR A 25 -10.60 -4.02 -0.16
C TYR A 25 -10.82 -4.32 -1.66
N TYR A 26 -11.23 -3.32 -2.45
CA TYR A 26 -11.46 -3.47 -3.89
C TYR A 26 -10.20 -3.23 -4.73
N GLN A 27 -9.08 -2.87 -4.09
CA GLN A 27 -7.81 -2.72 -4.79
C GLN A 27 -7.22 -4.09 -5.13
N PRO A 28 -6.42 -4.20 -6.21
CA PRO A 28 -5.65 -5.40 -6.50
C PRO A 28 -4.77 -5.85 -5.32
N LEU A 29 -4.51 -7.16 -5.22
CA LEU A 29 -3.78 -7.75 -4.11
C LEU A 29 -2.39 -7.11 -3.93
N GLU A 30 -1.74 -6.78 -5.03
CA GLU A 30 -0.43 -6.13 -5.09
C GLU A 30 -0.40 -4.78 -4.37
N ILE A 31 -1.54 -4.07 -4.32
CA ILE A 31 -1.68 -2.80 -3.60
C ILE A 31 -2.01 -3.07 -2.13
N GLN A 32 -2.86 -4.06 -1.87
CA GLN A 32 -3.21 -4.44 -0.50
C GLN A 32 -1.99 -4.92 0.30
N GLU A 33 -1.07 -5.65 -0.34
CA GLU A 33 0.17 -6.17 0.26
C GLU A 33 1.09 -5.09 0.84
N ILE A 34 1.02 -3.86 0.31
CA ILE A 34 1.87 -2.74 0.75
C ILE A 34 1.12 -1.70 1.60
N ALA A 35 -0.18 -1.88 1.83
CA ALA A 35 -0.99 -1.01 2.65
C ALA A 35 -0.75 -1.26 4.15
N ASP A 36 -0.78 -0.20 4.95
CA ASP A 36 -0.73 -0.28 6.43
C ASP A 36 -2.08 -0.67 7.01
N HIS A 37 -3.14 -0.17 6.40
CA HIS A 37 -4.51 -0.46 6.81
C HIS A 37 -5.37 -0.76 5.59
N LEU A 38 -6.20 -1.78 5.75
CA LEU A 38 -7.23 -2.17 4.80
C LEU A 38 -8.58 -1.90 5.44
N GLY A 39 -9.49 -1.32 4.67
CA GLY A 39 -10.82 -0.98 5.14
C GLY A 39 -11.83 -0.91 4.01
N ASP A 40 -13.10 -0.85 4.39
CA ASP A 40 -14.21 -0.55 3.50
C ASP A 40 -14.70 0.89 3.74
N SER A 41 -15.82 1.26 3.13
CA SER A 41 -16.39 2.61 3.27
C SER A 41 -16.82 2.99 4.69
N LEU A 42 -16.92 2.03 5.63
CA LEU A 42 -17.36 2.25 7.00
C LEU A 42 -16.19 2.23 8.02
N GLY A 43 -15.00 1.80 7.62
CA GLY A 43 -13.86 1.64 8.51
C GLY A 43 -12.48 1.73 7.82
N LEU A 44 -12.27 2.76 7.01
CA LEU A 44 -10.96 3.13 6.45
C LEU A 44 -10.43 4.44 7.09
#